data_AF-A0A7R9R2P6-F1
#
_entry.id   AF-A0A7R9R2P6-F1
#
_cell.length_a   1.000
_cell.length_b   1.000
_cell.length_c   1.000
_cell.angle_alpha   90.00
_cell.angle_beta   90.00
_cell.angle_gamma   90.00
#
_symmetry.space_group_name_H-M   'P 1'
#
loop_
_entity.id
_entity.type
_entity.pdbx_description
1 polymer ?
#
loop_
_entity_poly.entity_id
_entity_poly.type
_entity_poly.pdbx_seq_one_letter_code
_entity_poly.pdbx_strand_id
1 'polypeptide(L)'
;HHLSHYNTPTPHQSLSYLYKCFCDVRAVEFARGYRLTQTAVEPFSFTVPRLRTEFFQDDLFPATRVQWAPTLTADQWFGGQDGLPVYISLRPDGMGLLSEAQPPAPQLKKDMNPNALPIQFEGDIRLKSSLAFLSGGRHKEEMIIQQMSEKVEFKDD
;
A
#
# COMPACT_ATOMS: atom_id res chain seq x y z
N HIS A 1 -8.42 -8.74 -1.76
CA HIS A 1 -7.85 -9.09 -0.45
C HIS A 1 -9.00 -9.19 0.55
N HIS A 2 -9.06 -10.22 1.39
CA HIS A 2 -10.12 -10.37 2.39
C HIS A 2 -9.81 -9.50 3.63
N LEU A 3 -10.85 -8.94 4.27
CA LEU A 3 -10.70 -8.17 5.50
C LEU A 3 -10.63 -9.10 6.72
N SER A 4 -9.88 -8.72 7.75
CA SER A 4 -9.87 -9.46 9.01
C SER A 4 -11.24 -9.37 9.68
N HIS A 5 -11.74 -10.51 10.16
CA HIS A 5 -13.02 -10.54 10.86
C HIS A 5 -12.88 -9.96 12.27
N TYR A 6 -13.74 -9.02 12.62
CA TYR A 6 -13.87 -8.50 13.98
C TYR A 6 -15.10 -9.11 14.64
N ASN A 7 -14.92 -9.83 15.76
CA ASN A 7 -16.02 -10.41 16.52
C ASN A 7 -15.93 -9.98 17.97
N THR A 8 -17.09 -9.84 18.62
CA THR A 8 -17.19 -9.50 20.03
C THR A 8 -18.04 -10.53 20.75
N PRO A 9 -17.61 -11.01 21.93
CA PRO A 9 -18.32 -12.08 22.63
C PRO A 9 -19.67 -11.63 23.21
N THR A 10 -19.82 -10.33 23.44
CA THR A 10 -21.02 -9.73 24.03
C THR A 10 -21.89 -9.06 22.95
N PRO A 11 -23.23 -9.20 23.03
CA PRO A 11 -24.13 -8.47 22.16
C PRO A 11 -24.06 -6.97 22.47
N HIS A 12 -24.18 -6.14 21.42
CA HIS A 12 -24.31 -4.69 21.54
C HIS A 12 -25.75 -4.28 21.24
N GLN A 13 -26.23 -3.27 21.96
CA GLN A 13 -27.56 -2.67 21.75
C GLN A 13 -27.53 -1.63 20.63
N SER A 14 -26.42 -0.90 20.52
CA SER A 14 -26.22 0.10 19.48
C SER A 14 -24.74 0.29 19.18
N LEU A 15 -24.47 0.92 18.04
CA LEU A 15 -23.14 1.24 17.58
C LEU A 15 -23.17 2.62 16.92
N SER A 16 -22.18 3.46 17.23
CA SER A 16 -22.05 4.80 16.68
C SER A 16 -20.61 5.06 16.29
N TYR A 17 -20.41 5.61 15.09
CA TYR A 17 -19.10 6.01 14.60
C TYR A 17 -18.86 7.50 14.84
N LEU A 18 -17.61 7.84 15.14
CA LEU A 18 -17.14 9.22 15.16
C LEU A 18 -16.84 9.70 13.75
N TYR A 19 -16.86 11.03 13.58
CA TYR A 19 -16.44 11.66 12.35
C TYR A 19 -14.96 11.42 12.07
N LYS A 20 -14.58 11.48 10.78
CA LYS A 20 -13.22 11.19 10.34
C LYS A 20 -12.17 12.11 10.95
N CYS A 21 -12.53 13.35 11.30
CA CYS A 21 -11.63 14.29 11.98
C CYS A 21 -11.24 13.85 13.41
N PHE A 22 -11.95 12.90 14.01
CA PHE A 22 -11.61 12.31 15.31
C PHE A 22 -10.78 11.02 15.22
N CYS A 23 -10.49 10.56 14.00
CA CYS A 23 -9.64 9.39 13.80
C CYS A 23 -8.16 9.76 13.89
N ASP A 24 -7.33 8.87 14.43
CA ASP A 24 -5.88 9.02 14.43
C ASP A 24 -5.30 8.66 13.04
N VAL A 25 -5.11 9.69 12.23
CA VAL A 25 -4.59 9.59 10.87
C VAL A 25 -3.15 9.07 10.84
N ARG A 26 -2.31 9.39 11.84
CA ARG A 26 -0.91 8.93 11.88
C ARG A 26 -0.85 7.43 12.16
N ALA A 27 -1.78 6.93 12.96
CA ALA A 27 -1.95 5.49 13.19
C ALA A 27 -2.68 4.76 12.04
N VAL A 28 -3.10 5.45 10.98
CA VAL A 28 -3.90 4.89 9.88
C VAL A 28 -5.25 4.31 10.40
N GLU A 29 -5.79 4.92 11.45
CA GLU A 29 -7.11 4.61 11.98
C GLU A 29 -8.16 5.21 11.04
N PHE A 30 -8.94 4.37 10.34
CA PHE A 30 -9.93 4.87 9.38
C PHE A 30 -11.33 4.92 9.96
N ALA A 31 -11.58 4.27 11.09
CA ALA A 31 -12.85 4.32 11.78
C ALA A 31 -12.65 4.19 13.29
N ARG A 32 -13.34 5.04 14.04
CA ARG A 32 -13.42 5.03 15.50
C ARG A 32 -14.88 5.17 15.88
N GLY A 33 -15.28 4.54 16.97
CA GLY A 33 -16.65 4.61 17.44
C GLY A 33 -16.82 4.09 18.86
N TYR A 34 -18.07 4.06 19.26
CA TYR A 34 -18.51 3.52 20.53
C TYR A 34 -19.62 2.50 20.30
N ARG A 35 -19.54 1.38 21.01
CA ARG A 35 -20.61 0.39 21.08
C ARG A 35 -21.25 0.46 22.45
N LEU A 36 -22.57 0.39 22.48
CA LEU A 36 -23.33 0.27 23.71
C LEU A 36 -23.55 -1.20 24.01
N THR A 37 -23.04 -1.68 25.14
CA THR A 37 -23.36 -3.00 25.69
C THR A 37 -24.49 -2.88 26.71
N GLN A 38 -24.89 -3.99 27.32
CA GLN A 38 -25.92 -3.98 28.36
C GLN A 38 -25.52 -3.13 29.59
N THR A 39 -24.22 -3.01 29.86
CA THR A 39 -23.70 -2.44 31.11
C THR A 39 -22.75 -1.26 30.91
N ALA A 40 -22.23 -1.04 29.69
CA ALA A 40 -21.21 -0.04 29.44
C ALA A 40 -21.23 0.51 28.01
N VAL A 41 -20.57 1.66 27.83
CA VAL A 41 -20.18 2.20 26.53
C VAL A 41 -18.71 1.89 26.31
N GLU A 42 -18.40 1.13 25.26
CA GLU A 42 -17.04 0.67 24.98
C GLU A 42 -16.53 1.29 23.67
N PRO A 43 -15.33 1.88 23.64
CA PRO A 43 -14.73 2.36 22.41
C PRO A 43 -14.26 1.20 21.53
N PHE A 44 -14.33 1.38 20.21
CA PHE A 44 -13.67 0.50 19.25
C PHE A 44 -13.04 1.32 18.13
N SER A 45 -12.01 0.77 17.49
CA SER A 45 -11.41 1.38 16.31
C SER A 45 -10.87 0.35 15.33
N PHE A 46 -10.74 0.78 14.08
CA PHE A 46 -10.25 -0.01 12.97
C PHE A 46 -9.10 0.73 12.28
N THR A 47 -8.02 0.00 12.04
CA THR A 47 -6.79 0.48 11.44
C THR A 47 -6.44 -0.36 10.22
N VAL A 48 -5.91 0.27 9.17
CA VAL A 48 -5.41 -0.45 7.99
C VAL A 48 -3.91 -0.71 8.17
N PRO A 49 -3.44 -1.96 8.14
CA PRO A 49 -2.01 -2.26 8.23
C PRO A 49 -1.29 -1.76 6.96
N ARG A 50 -0.41 -0.77 7.12
CA ARG A 50 0.39 -0.17 6.04
C ARG A 50 1.88 -0.27 6.38
N LEU A 51 2.72 -0.46 5.36
CA LEU A 51 4.18 -0.51 5.55
C LEU A 51 4.80 0.88 5.75
N ARG A 52 4.18 1.92 5.17
CA ARG A 52 4.72 3.28 5.10
C ARG A 52 3.86 4.28 5.88
N THR A 53 3.66 4.04 7.16
CA THR A 53 2.81 4.88 8.03
C THR A 53 3.42 6.26 8.31
N GLU A 54 4.70 6.48 7.97
CA GLU A 54 5.36 7.77 8.03
C GLU A 54 4.84 8.77 6.98
N PHE A 55 4.18 8.28 5.92
CA PHE A 55 3.50 9.10 4.91
C PHE A 55 1.99 9.13 5.15
N PHE A 56 1.38 10.26 4.82
CA PHE A 56 -0.07 10.42 4.87
C PHE A 56 -0.70 9.56 3.79
N GLN A 57 -1.61 8.67 4.20
CA GLN A 57 -2.31 7.74 3.31
C GLN A 57 -3.45 8.47 2.58
N ASP A 58 -3.12 9.26 1.56
CA ASP A 58 -4.07 10.08 0.80
C ASP A 58 -5.10 9.26 0.01
N ASP A 59 -4.78 8.01 -0.27
CA ASP A 59 -5.72 7.03 -0.84
C ASP A 59 -6.79 6.57 0.17
N LEU A 60 -6.48 6.60 1.47
CA LEU A 60 -7.40 6.22 2.55
C LEU A 60 -8.16 7.41 3.12
N PHE A 61 -7.53 8.58 3.13
CA PHE A 61 -8.06 9.82 3.69
C PHE A 61 -8.19 10.90 2.61
N PRO A 62 -9.15 10.76 1.68
CA PRO A 62 -9.43 11.81 0.71
C PRO A 62 -9.94 13.09 1.42
N ALA A 63 -10.08 14.17 0.64
CA ALA A 63 -10.67 15.41 1.12
C ALA A 63 -12.01 15.11 1.81
N THR A 64 -12.10 15.44 3.10
CA THR A 64 -13.18 15.04 3.99
C THR A 64 -14.17 16.18 4.14
N ARG A 65 -15.45 15.90 3.92
CA ARG A 65 -16.52 16.88 4.12
C ARG A 65 -16.54 17.36 5.56
N VAL A 66 -16.62 18.67 5.75
CA VAL A 66 -16.85 19.30 7.05
C VAL A 66 -18.29 19.02 7.50
N GLN A 67 -18.45 18.39 8.67
CA GLN A 67 -19.77 17.98 9.18
C GLN A 67 -20.25 18.83 10.37
N TRP A 68 -19.36 19.58 11.01
CA TRP A 68 -19.68 20.45 12.15
C TRP A 68 -20.07 21.87 11.75
N ALA A 69 -19.92 22.23 10.48
CA ALA A 69 -20.31 23.54 9.96
C ALA A 69 -21.42 23.39 8.93
N PRO A 70 -22.48 24.20 8.99
CA PRO A 70 -23.53 24.19 7.99
C PRO A 70 -23.01 24.74 6.67
N THR A 71 -23.44 24.14 5.56
CA THR A 71 -23.14 24.66 4.22
C THR A 71 -23.93 25.92 3.89
N LEU A 72 -25.18 25.98 4.36
CA LEU A 72 -26.10 27.08 4.17
C LEU A 72 -26.81 27.39 5.48
N THR A 73 -27.23 28.63 5.64
CA THR A 73 -28.22 29.00 6.67
C THR A 73 -29.62 28.52 6.26
N ALA A 74 -30.51 28.42 7.24
CA ALA A 74 -31.90 27.99 6.98
C ALA A 74 -32.61 28.92 5.98
N ASP A 75 -32.46 30.24 6.12
CA ASP A 75 -33.11 31.22 5.25
C ASP A 75 -32.64 31.11 3.79
N GLN A 76 -31.35 30.87 3.57
CA GLN A 76 -30.80 30.66 2.22
C GLN A 76 -31.37 29.40 1.59
N TRP A 77 -31.49 28.31 2.35
CA TRP A 77 -32.06 27.06 1.86
C TRP A 77 -33.56 27.20 1.54
N PHE A 78 -34.34 27.84 2.43
CA PHE A 78 -35.75 28.15 2.15
C PHE A 78 -35.93 29.12 0.98
N GLY A 79 -34.96 30.00 0.74
CA GLY A 79 -34.88 30.86 -0.44
C GLY A 79 -34.50 30.13 -1.74
N GLY A 80 -34.32 28.80 -1.71
CA GLY A 80 -33.99 27.98 -2.88
C GLY A 80 -32.53 28.04 -3.32
N GLN A 81 -31.62 28.49 -2.45
CA GLN A 81 -30.18 28.48 -2.74
C GLN A 81 -29.61 27.07 -2.56
N ASP A 82 -28.63 26.73 -3.41
CA ASP A 82 -27.81 25.54 -3.28
C ASP A 82 -26.41 25.90 -2.78
N GLY A 83 -25.93 25.16 -1.79
CA GLY A 83 -24.62 25.36 -1.18
C GLY A 83 -23.73 24.16 -1.42
N LEU A 84 -22.49 24.41 -1.86
CA LEU A 84 -21.52 23.35 -2.05
C LEU A 84 -20.85 22.97 -0.72
N PRO A 85 -20.80 21.68 -0.36
CA PRO A 85 -20.17 21.25 0.88
C PRO A 85 -18.68 21.63 0.90
N VAL A 86 -18.22 22.04 2.08
CA VAL A 86 -16.80 22.35 2.31
C VAL A 86 -16.06 21.05 2.60
N TYR A 87 -14.85 20.91 2.04
CA TYR A 87 -13.97 19.78 2.28
C TYR A 87 -12.64 20.25 2.86
N ILE A 88 -12.06 19.45 3.74
CA ILE A 88 -10.74 19.69 4.33
C ILE A 88 -9.83 18.47 4.15
N SER A 89 -8.52 18.70 4.13
CA SER A 89 -7.55 17.62 4.25
C SER A 89 -7.40 17.23 5.72
N LEU A 90 -7.36 15.93 6.00
CA LEU A 90 -7.02 15.42 7.33
C LEU A 90 -5.51 15.18 7.50
N ARG A 91 -4.70 15.67 6.55
CA ARG A 91 -3.25 15.49 6.57
C ARG A 91 -2.64 16.21 7.78
N PRO A 92 -1.95 15.49 8.67
CA PRO A 92 -1.24 16.12 9.78
C PRO A 92 -0.07 16.98 9.29
N ASP A 93 0.25 18.03 10.04
CA ASP A 93 1.40 18.89 9.75
C ASP A 93 2.70 18.07 9.74
N GLY A 94 3.56 18.40 8.78
CA GLY A 94 4.87 17.75 8.58
C GLY A 94 4.81 16.35 7.94
N MET A 95 3.65 15.88 7.49
CA MET A 95 3.50 14.56 6.85
C MET A 95 3.42 14.69 5.32
N GLY A 96 4.33 14.03 4.59
CA GLY A 96 4.29 13.96 3.12
C GLY A 96 3.20 13.02 2.61
N LEU A 97 2.72 13.20 1.37
CA LEU A 97 1.72 12.32 0.77
C LEU A 97 2.34 10.97 0.38
N LEU A 98 1.60 9.87 0.56
CA LEU A 98 2.06 8.55 0.11
C LEU A 98 2.20 8.51 -1.41
N SER A 99 1.26 9.13 -2.15
CA SER A 99 1.30 9.17 -3.62
C SER A 99 2.53 9.87 -4.20
N GLU A 100 3.14 10.80 -3.46
CA GLU A 100 4.35 11.52 -3.89
C GLU A 100 5.64 10.80 -3.48
N ALA A 101 5.55 9.77 -2.64
CA ALA A 101 6.69 9.13 -2.06
C ALA A 101 7.35 8.15 -3.04
N GLN A 102 8.69 8.18 -3.14
CA GLN A 102 9.42 7.26 -4.01
C GLN A 102 9.13 5.79 -3.65
N PRO A 103 9.01 4.89 -4.65
CA PRO A 103 8.81 3.46 -4.38
C PRO A 103 9.95 2.92 -3.51
N PRO A 104 9.68 2.00 -2.57
CA PRO A 104 10.74 1.37 -1.78
C PRO A 104 11.72 0.68 -2.72
N ALA A 105 13.02 0.94 -2.53
CA ALA A 105 14.07 0.26 -3.28
C ALA A 105 13.98 -1.26 -3.04
N PRO A 106 14.21 -2.11 -4.07
CA PRO A 106 14.23 -3.56 -3.90
C PRO A 106 15.27 -3.95 -2.85
N GLN A 107 14.83 -4.52 -1.74
CA GLN A 107 15.73 -5.10 -0.75
C GLN A 107 16.30 -6.39 -1.33
N LEU A 108 17.54 -6.36 -1.84
CA LEU A 108 18.30 -7.55 -2.15
C LEU A 108 18.45 -8.37 -0.87
N LYS A 109 17.72 -9.48 -0.77
CA LYS A 109 17.95 -10.45 0.31
C LYS A 109 19.38 -10.96 0.15
N LYS A 110 20.26 -10.58 1.07
CA LYS A 110 21.60 -11.15 1.16
C LYS A 110 21.41 -12.55 1.74
N ASP A 111 21.26 -13.54 0.87
CA ASP A 111 21.31 -14.95 1.27
C ASP A 111 22.72 -15.23 1.80
N MET A 112 22.94 -14.93 3.08
CA MET A 112 24.20 -15.15 3.75
C MET A 112 24.23 -16.61 4.19
N ASN A 113 24.59 -17.50 3.28
CA ASN A 113 25.06 -18.83 3.64
C ASN A 113 26.49 -18.66 4.21
N PRO A 114 26.72 -18.95 5.50
CA PRO A 114 28.04 -18.76 6.12
C PRO A 114 29.13 -19.72 5.62
N ASN A 115 28.78 -20.69 4.75
CA ASN A 115 29.73 -21.68 4.22
C ASN A 115 29.99 -21.59 2.71
N ALA A 116 29.56 -20.52 2.03
CA ALA A 116 29.94 -20.30 0.64
C ALA A 116 31.36 -19.72 0.57
N LEU A 117 32.34 -20.53 0.15
CA LEU A 117 33.68 -20.06 -0.20
C LEU A 117 33.56 -19.05 -1.37
N PRO A 118 34.28 -17.91 -1.34
CA PRO A 118 34.24 -16.96 -2.45
C PRO A 118 34.85 -17.61 -3.69
N ILE A 119 34.09 -17.75 -4.76
CA ILE A 119 34.65 -18.04 -6.08
C ILE A 119 35.41 -16.80 -6.51
N GLN A 120 36.73 -16.86 -6.47
CA GLN A 120 37.61 -15.80 -6.93
C GLN A 120 37.78 -15.95 -8.44
N PHE A 121 37.08 -15.12 -9.21
CA PHE A 121 37.21 -15.09 -10.66
C PHE A 121 38.24 -14.02 -11.04
N GLU A 122 39.46 -14.46 -11.33
CA GLU A 122 40.51 -13.60 -11.88
C GLU A 122 40.39 -13.63 -13.41
N GLY A 123 39.74 -12.61 -13.96
CA GLY A 123 39.53 -12.48 -15.40
C GLY A 123 38.68 -11.27 -15.74
N ASP A 124 39.28 -10.32 -16.45
CA ASP A 124 38.64 -9.09 -16.88
C ASP A 124 37.63 -9.40 -18.01
N ILE A 125 36.34 -9.61 -17.67
CA ILE A 125 35.28 -9.84 -18.67
C ILE A 125 34.06 -8.96 -18.37
N ARG A 126 33.87 -7.98 -19.26
CA ARG A 126 32.74 -7.04 -19.37
C ARG A 126 31.38 -7.68 -19.02
N LEU A 127 30.70 -7.15 -18.01
CA LEU A 127 29.26 -7.31 -17.81
C LEU A 127 28.51 -6.71 -19.02
N LYS A 128 28.13 -7.55 -19.98
CA LYS A 128 27.07 -7.24 -20.96
C LYS A 128 25.98 -8.31 -21.04
N SER A 129 26.09 -9.40 -20.26
CA SER A 129 25.12 -10.51 -20.30
C SER A 129 23.97 -10.36 -19.29
N SER A 130 24.17 -9.70 -18.16
CA SER A 130 23.15 -9.60 -17.11
C SER A 130 22.00 -8.63 -17.43
N LEU A 131 22.17 -7.73 -18.41
CA LEU A 131 21.09 -6.85 -18.88
C LEU A 131 20.29 -7.46 -20.05
N ALA A 132 20.71 -8.60 -20.59
CA ALA A 132 20.05 -9.24 -21.73
C ALA A 132 18.90 -10.18 -21.32
N PHE A 133 18.80 -10.55 -20.03
CA PHE A 133 17.78 -11.44 -19.50
C PHE A 133 16.41 -10.77 -19.29
N LEU A 134 16.33 -9.43 -19.40
CA LEU A 134 15.11 -8.65 -19.17
C LEU A 134 14.37 -8.24 -20.46
N SER A 135 14.91 -8.53 -21.65
CA SER A 135 14.25 -8.20 -22.92
C SER A 135 14.15 -9.43 -23.80
N GLY A 136 12.95 -10.02 -23.83
CA GLY A 136 12.62 -11.18 -24.65
C GLY A 136 12.94 -10.99 -26.14
N GLY A 137 13.42 -12.06 -26.75
CA GLY A 137 13.68 -12.14 -28.18
C GLY A 137 13.85 -13.59 -28.60
N ARG A 138 12.72 -14.28 -28.84
CA ARG A 138 12.61 -15.69 -29.27
C ARG A 138 13.52 -16.08 -30.45
N HIS A 139 13.95 -15.10 -31.25
CA HIS A 139 14.79 -15.33 -32.42
C HIS A 139 16.26 -15.64 -32.10
N LYS A 140 16.76 -15.30 -30.90
CA LYS A 140 18.13 -15.65 -30.48
C LYS A 140 18.22 -17.02 -29.80
N GLU A 141 17.15 -17.46 -29.13
CA GLU A 141 17.07 -18.83 -28.59
C GLU A 141 17.11 -19.87 -29.72
N GLU A 142 16.39 -19.64 -30.81
CA GLU A 142 16.43 -20.54 -32.00
C GLU A 142 17.84 -20.64 -32.59
N MET A 143 18.57 -19.53 -32.68
CA MET A 143 19.96 -19.52 -33.17
C MET A 143 20.92 -20.28 -32.25
N ILE A 144 20.72 -20.20 -30.93
CA ILE A 144 21.54 -20.91 -29.94
C ILE A 144 21.22 -22.41 -29.96
N ILE A 145 19.95 -22.79 -30.05
CA ILE A 145 19.51 -24.19 -30.17
C ILE A 145 20.06 -24.80 -31.47
N GLN A 146 20.05 -24.06 -32.58
CA GLN A 146 20.57 -24.53 -33.85
C GLN A 146 22.10 -24.71 -33.85
N GLN A 147 22.85 -23.79 -33.20
CA GLN A 147 24.30 -23.96 -32.99
C GLN A 147 24.65 -25.12 -32.04
N MET A 148 23.80 -25.40 -31.04
CA MET A 148 24.00 -26.55 -30.14
C MET A 148 23.72 -27.87 -30.85
N SER A 149 22.72 -27.93 -31.74
CA SER A 149 22.44 -29.10 -32.57
C SER A 149 23.56 -29.40 -33.57
N GLU A 150 24.20 -28.37 -34.12
CA GLU A 150 25.31 -28.52 -35.07
C GLU A 150 26.61 -29.03 -34.41
N LYS A 151 26.72 -28.90 -33.08
CA LYS A 151 27.86 -29.40 -32.29
C LYS A 151 27.65 -30.78 -31.67
N VAL A 152 26.52 -31.44 -31.94
CA VAL A 152 26.19 -32.79 -31.46
C VAL A 152 26.09 -33.78 -32.64
N GLU A 153 26.87 -33.58 -33.71
CA GLU A 153 27.17 -34.64 -34.67
C GLU A 153 28.57 -35.25 -34.40
N PHE A 154 28.51 -36.46 -33.84
CA PHE A 154 29.45 -37.59 -33.82
C PHE A 154 30.97 -37.36 -33.90
N LYS A 155 31.65 -37.92 -32.89
CA LYS A 155 32.87 -38.68 -33.16
C LYS A 155 32.69 -40.09 -32.58
N ASP A 156 32.36 -41.02 -33.49
CA ASP A 156 32.54 -42.45 -33.28
C ASP A 156 34.03 -42.74 -33.13
N ASP A 157 34.41 -43.46 -32.08
CA ASP A 157 35.58 -44.33 -32.00
C ASP A 157 35.28 -45.46 -30.98
#